data_AF-A0A3P9P2K9-F1
#
_entry.id   AF-A0A3P9P2K9-F1
#
_cell.length_a   1.000
_cell.length_b   1.000
_cell.length_c   1.000
_cell.angle_alpha   90.00
_cell.angle_beta   90.00
_cell.angle_gamma   90.00
#
_symmetry.space_group_name_H-M   'P 1'
#
loop_
_entity.id
_entity.type
_entity.pdbx_description
1 polymer ?
#
loop_
_entity_poly.entity_id
_entity_poly.type
_entity_poly.pdbx_seq_one_letter_code
_entity_poly.pdbx_strand_id
1 'polypeptide(L)'
;MADSWDEVFHKNRLVPPSSQTVRLAVENHLTANHGFQLSFSRLIVAQLPQDLSAGEDVTYQLRVTLFDRKLQHFFGKTWKSSSQKMKNNKISFNEVLYLHTSLLLPSTLVVVELVSLSTKPDGSYLSLGRGFSILELFTNRPEGPGTNGDRRLNLHRGSPRGLLHPSLKDSVDYGNLLKVIDGAHLDCVMKTHPSLNSAVHLLPEHALVSGEDNLPGLIPSPAGELFTSG
;
A
#
# COMPACT_ATOMS: atom_id res chain seq x y z
N MET A 1 -20.81 17.23 8.70
CA MET A 1 -19.97 18.43 8.48
C MET A 1 -19.26 18.22 7.16
N ALA A 2 -19.42 19.12 6.20
CA ALA A 2 -18.74 19.01 4.91
C ALA A 2 -17.25 19.29 5.13
N ASP A 3 -16.38 18.32 4.84
CA ASP A 3 -14.94 18.56 4.74
C ASP A 3 -14.73 19.79 3.84
N SER A 4 -13.86 20.71 4.24
CA SER A 4 -13.44 21.81 3.37
C SER A 4 -12.92 21.22 2.06
N TRP A 5 -13.30 21.80 0.91
CA TRP A 5 -12.83 21.33 -0.40
C TRP A 5 -11.30 21.23 -0.49
N ASP A 6 -10.58 22.07 0.24
CA ASP A 6 -9.11 21.99 0.35
C ASP A 6 -8.65 20.69 1.01
N GLU A 7 -9.33 20.25 2.07
CA GLU A 7 -9.02 18.97 2.71
C GLU A 7 -9.30 17.80 1.79
N VAL A 8 -10.41 17.83 1.06
CA VAL A 8 -10.76 16.80 0.08
C VAL A 8 -9.71 16.74 -1.03
N PHE A 9 -9.28 17.90 -1.54
CA PHE A 9 -8.26 17.98 -2.59
C PHE A 9 -6.90 17.45 -2.10
N HIS A 10 -6.45 17.87 -0.92
CA HIS A 10 -5.19 17.40 -0.34
C HIS A 10 -5.23 15.90 0.00
N LYS A 11 -6.36 15.38 0.49
CA LYS A 11 -6.56 13.94 0.75
C LYS A 11 -6.54 13.11 -0.54
N ASN A 12 -6.99 13.67 -1.67
CA ASN A 12 -7.12 12.96 -2.94
C ASN A 12 -6.04 13.29 -3.98
N ARG A 13 -5.01 14.05 -3.60
CA ARG A 13 -3.93 14.41 -4.53
C ARG A 13 -3.18 13.17 -5.03
N LEU A 14 -3.27 12.94 -6.34
CA LEU A 14 -2.53 11.90 -7.05
C LEU A 14 -1.19 12.49 -7.52
N VAL A 15 -0.08 11.83 -7.18
CA VAL A 15 1.23 12.16 -7.75
C VAL A 15 1.41 11.35 -9.03
N PRO A 16 1.60 11.95 -10.21
CA PRO A 16 1.77 11.18 -11.44
C PRO A 16 3.12 10.42 -11.43
N PRO A 17 3.24 9.32 -12.18
CA PRO A 17 4.54 8.73 -12.45
C PRO A 17 5.44 9.74 -13.18
N SER A 18 6.75 9.55 -13.06
CA SER A 18 7.73 10.39 -13.76
C SER A 18 7.59 10.25 -15.28
N SER A 19 7.81 11.34 -16.02
CA SER A 19 7.84 11.30 -17.49
C SER A 19 8.90 10.35 -18.03
N GLN A 20 10.01 10.15 -17.32
CA GLN A 20 11.03 9.17 -17.69
C GLN A 20 10.54 7.73 -17.51
N THR A 21 9.75 7.46 -16.46
CA THR A 21 9.11 6.15 -16.24
C THR A 21 8.15 5.83 -17.38
N VAL A 22 7.30 6.78 -17.75
CA VAL A 22 6.33 6.61 -18.86
C VAL A 22 7.06 6.36 -20.18
N ARG A 23 8.08 7.17 -20.49
CA ARG A 23 8.90 6.97 -21.70
C ARG A 23 9.57 5.61 -21.74
N LEU A 24 10.15 5.18 -20.62
CA LEU A 24 10.81 3.87 -20.53
C LEU A 24 9.82 2.73 -20.79
N ALA A 25 8.60 2.81 -20.24
CA ALA A 25 7.57 1.81 -20.50
C ALA A 25 7.20 1.74 -21.98
N VAL A 26 7.02 2.89 -22.64
CA VAL A 26 6.71 2.98 -24.08
C VAL A 26 7.85 2.41 -24.92
N GLU A 27 9.09 2.85 -24.67
CA GLU A 27 10.29 2.44 -25.42
C GLU A 27 10.56 0.92 -25.31
N ASN A 28 10.13 0.28 -24.22
CA ASN A 28 10.31 -1.17 -24.01
C ASN A 28 9.05 -1.99 -24.31
N HIS A 29 8.00 -1.38 -24.88
CA HIS A 29 6.71 -2.05 -25.14
C HIS A 29 6.05 -2.65 -23.88
N LEU A 30 6.28 -2.04 -22.72
CA LEU A 30 5.73 -2.42 -21.41
C LEU A 30 4.52 -1.55 -21.03
N THR A 31 3.69 -1.23 -22.03
CA THR A 31 2.46 -0.44 -21.86
C THR A 31 1.25 -1.29 -22.21
N ALA A 32 0.46 -1.65 -21.20
CA ALA A 32 -0.84 -2.29 -21.37
C ALA A 32 -1.63 -2.20 -20.07
N ASN A 33 -2.95 -2.04 -20.17
CA ASN A 33 -3.82 -1.94 -19.01
C ASN A 33 -3.83 -3.26 -18.22
N HIS A 34 -3.43 -3.18 -16.96
CA HIS A 34 -3.40 -4.31 -16.06
C HIS A 34 -4.01 -3.96 -14.71
N GLY A 35 -4.95 -4.79 -14.27
CA GLY A 35 -5.60 -4.69 -12.97
C GLY A 35 -5.05 -5.72 -11.99
N PHE A 36 -4.93 -5.30 -10.74
CA PHE A 36 -4.53 -6.13 -9.61
C PHE A 36 -5.54 -6.00 -8.48
N GLN A 37 -5.71 -7.11 -7.75
CA GLN A 37 -6.32 -7.16 -6.42
C GLN A 37 -5.25 -7.56 -5.42
N LEU A 38 -5.06 -6.73 -4.40
CA LEU A 38 -4.10 -6.89 -3.31
C LEU A 38 -4.89 -7.08 -2.02
N SER A 39 -4.77 -8.24 -1.36
CA SER A 39 -5.48 -8.51 -0.11
C SER A 39 -4.49 -8.59 1.05
N PHE A 40 -4.62 -7.69 2.03
CA PHE A 40 -3.77 -7.63 3.23
C PHE A 40 -4.56 -8.15 4.43
N SER A 41 -4.23 -9.36 4.89
CA SER A 41 -5.05 -10.06 5.88
C SER A 41 -4.61 -9.75 7.31
N ARG A 42 -3.46 -10.27 7.74
CA ARG A 42 -2.95 -10.11 9.10
C ARG A 42 -1.47 -9.76 9.10
N LEU A 43 -1.09 -8.94 10.07
CA LEU A 43 0.30 -8.68 10.42
C LEU A 43 0.62 -9.41 11.72
N ILE A 44 1.68 -10.22 11.71
CA ILE A 44 2.28 -10.79 12.91
C ILE A 44 3.48 -9.93 13.28
N VAL A 45 3.59 -9.50 14.54
CA VAL A 45 4.68 -8.64 15.01
C VAL A 45 5.29 -9.25 16.28
N ALA A 46 6.32 -10.08 16.11
CA ALA A 46 6.94 -10.80 17.23
C ALA A 46 7.72 -9.87 18.18
N GLN A 47 8.38 -8.84 17.64
CA GLN A 47 9.13 -7.84 18.41
C GLN A 47 9.02 -6.46 17.77
N LEU A 48 7.96 -5.71 18.11
CA LEU A 48 7.96 -4.27 17.82
C LEU A 48 8.81 -3.57 18.89
N PRO A 49 9.72 -2.64 18.53
CA PRO A 49 10.42 -1.84 19.53
C PRO A 49 9.39 -1.19 20.47
N GLN A 50 9.42 -1.59 21.74
CA GLN A 50 8.65 -1.01 22.84
C GLN A 50 9.25 0.34 23.23
N ASP A 51 9.36 1.24 22.26
CA ASP A 51 9.62 2.64 22.57
C ASP A 51 8.27 3.34 22.51
N LEU A 52 7.89 3.86 23.69
CA LEU A 52 6.64 4.46 24.12
C LEU A 52 5.75 3.48 24.87
N SER A 53 5.48 3.83 26.13
CA SER A 53 4.57 3.17 27.05
C SER A 53 3.38 2.59 26.30
N ALA A 54 3.16 1.29 26.47
CA ALA A 54 1.92 0.62 26.12
C ALA A 54 0.77 1.29 26.91
N GLY A 55 0.29 2.43 26.43
CA GLY A 55 -1.02 2.93 26.75
C GLY A 55 -2.03 2.09 25.97
N GLU A 56 -3.17 1.79 26.58
CA GLU A 56 -4.28 1.00 26.00
C GLU A 56 -4.88 1.59 24.71
N ASP A 57 -4.36 2.73 24.25
CA ASP A 57 -4.94 3.59 23.22
C ASP A 57 -4.13 3.67 21.91
N VAL A 58 -3.10 2.83 21.74
CA VAL A 58 -2.37 2.76 20.47
C VAL A 58 -3.13 1.90 19.46
N THR A 59 -3.39 2.48 18.29
CA THR A 59 -3.93 1.75 17.12
C THR A 59 -2.92 1.75 15.99
N TYR A 60 -3.14 0.91 14.98
CA TYR A 60 -2.22 0.70 13.87
C TYR A 60 -2.95 0.84 12.54
N GLN A 61 -2.24 1.37 11.55
CA GLN A 61 -2.76 1.61 10.21
C GLN A 61 -1.72 1.13 9.18
N LEU A 62 -2.19 0.50 8.10
CA LEU A 62 -1.39 0.29 6.91
C LEU A 62 -1.46 1.52 6.02
N ARG A 63 -0.31 1.92 5.46
CA ARG A 63 -0.24 2.92 4.40
C ARG A 63 0.40 2.29 3.18
N VAL A 64 -0.26 2.38 2.04
CA VAL A 64 0.16 1.69 0.81
C VAL A 64 0.40 2.72 -0.28
N THR A 65 1.59 2.71 -0.86
CA THR A 65 2.03 3.71 -1.86
C THR A 65 2.83 3.05 -2.97
N LEU A 66 2.80 3.61 -4.17
CA LEU A 66 3.64 3.14 -5.29
C LEU A 66 5.02 3.79 -5.24
N PHE A 67 6.02 3.03 -5.66
CA PHE A 67 7.42 3.48 -5.72
C PHE A 67 8.10 2.97 -6.99
N ASP A 68 8.75 3.87 -7.71
CA ASP A 68 9.65 3.52 -8.81
C ASP A 68 11.08 3.39 -8.27
N ARG A 69 11.59 2.17 -8.20
CA ARG A 69 12.96 1.89 -7.75
C ARG A 69 14.02 2.55 -8.61
N LYS A 70 13.82 2.60 -9.93
CA LYS A 70 14.84 3.07 -10.88
C LYS A 70 15.07 4.57 -10.72
N LEU A 71 13.98 5.31 -10.52
CA LEU A 71 14.02 6.76 -10.32
C LEU A 71 14.01 7.17 -8.84
N GLN A 72 13.89 6.21 -7.93
CA GLN A 72 13.72 6.42 -6.49
C GLN A 72 12.62 7.44 -6.19
N HIS A 73 11.44 7.23 -6.75
CA HIS A 73 10.36 8.20 -6.68
C HIS A 73 9.05 7.55 -6.22
N PHE A 74 8.43 8.12 -5.19
CA PHE A 74 7.08 7.73 -4.78
C PHE A 74 6.06 8.44 -5.66
N PHE A 75 5.07 7.69 -6.13
CA PHE A 75 3.99 8.21 -6.97
C PHE A 75 2.64 7.56 -6.60
N GLY A 76 1.60 7.98 -7.29
CA GLY A 76 0.22 7.61 -6.99
C GLY A 76 -0.35 8.32 -5.77
N LYS A 77 -1.42 7.77 -5.23
CA LYS A 77 -2.07 8.20 -3.98
C LYS A 77 -1.71 7.19 -2.89
N THR A 78 -1.29 7.68 -1.73
CA THR A 78 -1.08 6.82 -0.56
C THR A 78 -2.44 6.43 0.02
N TRP A 79 -2.79 5.15 -0.09
CA TRP A 79 -3.96 4.59 0.55
C TRP A 79 -3.69 4.34 2.04
N LYS A 80 -4.73 4.45 2.88
CA LYS A 80 -4.63 4.29 4.34
C LYS A 80 -5.75 3.38 4.83
N SER A 81 -5.42 2.36 5.61
CA SER A 81 -6.41 1.46 6.20
C SER A 81 -7.20 2.10 7.32
N SER A 82 -8.28 1.43 7.69
CA SER A 82 -8.89 1.59 9.01
C SER A 82 -7.86 1.37 10.13
N SER A 83 -8.06 2.02 11.28
CA SER A 83 -7.18 1.87 12.44
C SER A 83 -7.54 0.62 13.23
N GLN A 84 -6.57 -0.25 13.47
CA GLN A 84 -6.77 -1.56 14.09
C GLN A 84 -5.98 -1.70 15.39
N LYS A 85 -6.53 -2.43 16.37
CA LYS A 85 -5.82 -2.75 17.62
C LYS A 85 -5.00 -4.03 17.47
N MET A 86 -3.87 -4.07 18.16
CA MET A 86 -3.03 -5.27 18.25
C MET A 86 -3.56 -6.18 19.36
N LYS A 87 -3.70 -7.47 19.04
CA LYS A 87 -4.12 -8.52 19.97
C LYS A 87 -3.17 -9.72 19.86
N ASN A 88 -2.56 -10.15 20.97
CA ASN A 88 -1.65 -11.30 21.02
C ASN A 88 -0.57 -11.26 19.92
N ASN A 89 0.10 -10.13 19.77
CA ASN A 89 1.13 -9.89 18.75
C ASN A 89 0.65 -9.96 17.29
N LYS A 90 -0.65 -9.80 17.07
CA LYS A 90 -1.28 -9.84 15.74
C LYS A 90 -2.18 -8.64 15.52
N ILE A 91 -2.23 -8.17 14.28
CA ILE A 91 -3.15 -7.12 13.84
C ILE A 91 -3.90 -7.65 12.63
N SER A 92 -5.22 -7.61 12.67
CA SER A 92 -6.07 -8.05 11.55
C SER A 92 -6.56 -6.82 10.80
N PHE A 93 -6.15 -6.68 9.54
CA PHE A 93 -6.57 -5.60 8.66
C PHE A 93 -7.72 -6.04 7.76
N ASN A 94 -7.58 -7.20 7.10
CA ASN A 94 -8.55 -7.75 6.15
C ASN A 94 -8.96 -6.73 5.06
N GLU A 95 -7.98 -5.98 4.55
CA GLU A 95 -8.20 -4.91 3.58
C GLU A 95 -7.95 -5.45 2.16
N VAL A 96 -8.83 -5.11 1.22
CA VAL A 96 -8.70 -5.49 -0.20
C VAL A 96 -8.57 -4.23 -1.04
N LEU A 97 -7.44 -4.09 -1.73
CA LEU A 97 -7.17 -2.96 -2.61
C LEU A 97 -7.20 -3.40 -4.07
N TYR A 98 -7.76 -2.56 -4.91
CA TYR A 98 -7.68 -2.65 -6.35
C TYR A 98 -6.70 -1.61 -6.87
N LEU A 99 -5.88 -2.01 -7.82
CA LEU A 99 -4.91 -1.16 -8.50
C LEU A 99 -5.04 -1.40 -9.99
N HIS A 100 -5.13 -0.33 -10.76
CA HIS A 100 -4.96 -0.36 -12.20
C HIS A 100 -3.76 0.50 -12.61
N THR A 101 -2.97 -0.02 -13.56
CA THR A 101 -1.82 0.66 -14.15
C THR A 101 -1.65 0.24 -15.60
N SER A 102 -1.27 1.17 -16.47
CA SER A 102 -0.78 0.87 -17.82
C SER A 102 0.73 0.62 -17.85
N LEU A 103 1.45 0.98 -16.78
CA LEU A 103 2.91 0.86 -16.68
C LEU A 103 3.29 -0.51 -16.10
N LEU A 104 3.83 -1.40 -16.95
CA LEU A 104 4.21 -2.77 -16.58
C LEU A 104 5.71 -2.91 -16.30
N LEU A 105 6.29 -1.90 -15.65
CA LEU A 105 7.71 -1.85 -15.36
C LEU A 105 8.03 -2.62 -14.07
N PRO A 106 8.98 -3.58 -14.08
CA PRO A 106 9.47 -4.27 -12.88
C PRO A 106 10.08 -3.37 -11.82
N SER A 107 10.42 -2.11 -12.15
CA SER A 107 10.84 -1.11 -11.17
C SER A 107 9.68 -0.55 -10.35
N THR A 108 8.43 -0.80 -10.74
CA THR A 108 7.23 -0.37 -10.03
C THR A 108 6.92 -1.33 -8.89
N LEU A 109 6.98 -0.80 -7.68
CA LEU A 109 6.82 -1.53 -6.43
C LEU A 109 5.63 -0.95 -5.66
N VAL A 110 4.97 -1.82 -4.89
CA VAL A 110 4.04 -1.42 -3.83
C VAL A 110 4.80 -1.42 -2.51
N VAL A 111 4.79 -0.29 -1.82
CA VAL A 111 5.39 -0.14 -0.48
C VAL A 111 4.27 -0.09 0.55
N VAL A 112 4.34 -0.98 1.54
CA VAL A 112 3.36 -1.09 2.62
C VAL A 112 4.02 -0.70 3.93
N GLU A 113 3.66 0.46 4.47
CA GLU A 113 4.16 0.97 5.76
C GLU A 113 3.17 0.63 6.88
N LEU A 114 3.70 0.14 8.00
CA LEU A 114 2.95 0.05 9.26
C LEU A 114 3.16 1.33 10.05
N VAL A 115 2.07 1.97 10.44
CA VAL A 115 2.10 3.20 11.24
C VAL A 115 1.32 2.98 12.54
N SER A 116 1.94 3.29 13.69
CA SER A 116 1.21 3.39 14.96
C SER A 116 0.63 4.78 15.11
N LEU A 117 -0.60 4.85 15.61
CA LEU A 117 -1.34 6.06 15.93
C LEU A 117 -1.60 6.08 17.43
N SER A 118 -1.15 7.13 18.11
CA SER A 118 -1.44 7.34 19.54
C SER A 118 -2.03 8.73 19.76
N THR A 119 -3.04 8.82 20.60
CA THR A 119 -3.68 10.09 20.95
C THR A 119 -2.76 10.92 21.83
N LYS A 120 -2.57 12.19 21.49
CA LYS A 120 -1.87 13.17 22.32
C LYS A 120 -2.85 13.82 23.31
N PRO A 121 -2.37 14.45 24.39
CA PRO A 121 -3.22 15.16 25.34
C PRO A 121 -4.07 16.29 24.74
N ASP A 122 -3.65 16.84 23.60
CA ASP A 122 -4.37 17.87 22.84
C ASP A 122 -5.47 17.32 21.92
N GLY A 123 -5.70 16.00 21.93
CA GLY A 123 -6.66 15.32 21.06
C GLY A 123 -6.17 15.04 19.63
N SER A 124 -4.96 15.49 19.27
CA SER A 124 -4.35 15.15 17.98
C SER A 124 -3.72 13.75 18.01
N TYR A 125 -3.49 13.15 16.84
CA TYR A 125 -2.79 11.87 16.75
C TYR A 125 -1.29 12.06 16.49
N LEU A 126 -0.45 11.33 17.22
CA LEU A 126 0.94 11.10 16.88
C LEU A 126 1.01 9.87 15.96
N SER A 127 1.50 10.06 14.73
CA SER A 127 1.71 8.98 13.77
C SER A 127 3.20 8.65 13.65
N LEU A 128 3.57 7.40 13.94
CA LEU A 128 4.97 6.94 13.88
C LEU A 128 5.09 5.68 13.02
N GLY A 129 6.01 5.69 12.06
CA GLY A 129 6.35 4.52 11.24
C GLY A 129 7.01 3.44 12.09
N ARG A 130 6.50 2.21 12.00
CA ARG A 130 6.94 1.04 12.78
C ARG A 130 7.65 -0.01 11.93
N GLY A 131 7.72 0.23 10.62
CA GLY A 131 8.40 -0.59 9.64
C GLY A 131 7.64 -0.57 8.32
N PHE A 132 8.23 -1.14 7.28
CA PHE A 132 7.60 -1.25 5.98
C PHE A 132 8.00 -2.52 5.24
N SER A 133 7.20 -2.90 4.27
CA SER A 133 7.42 -4.05 3.40
C SER A 133 7.32 -3.61 1.94
N ILE A 134 7.91 -4.41 1.06
CA ILE A 134 7.92 -4.17 -0.38
C ILE A 134 7.23 -5.35 -1.05
N LEU A 135 6.36 -5.04 -2.01
CA LEU A 135 5.67 -6.00 -2.87
C LEU A 135 5.99 -5.68 -4.33
N GLU A 136 6.63 -6.61 -5.02
CA GLU A 136 6.88 -6.51 -6.47
C GLU A 136 5.63 -6.93 -7.25
N LEU A 137 5.06 -6.02 -8.05
CA LEU A 137 3.89 -6.30 -8.88
C LEU A 137 4.23 -7.16 -10.09
N PHE A 138 5.40 -6.89 -10.68
CA PHE A 138 5.88 -7.55 -11.90
C PHE A 138 7.20 -8.26 -11.59
N THR A 139 7.28 -9.54 -11.91
CA THR A 139 8.50 -10.33 -11.72
C THR A 139 9.23 -10.46 -13.05
N ASN A 140 10.56 -10.32 -13.04
CA ASN A 140 11.41 -10.56 -14.21
C ASN A 140 11.66 -12.06 -14.49
N ARG A 141 11.05 -12.96 -13.72
CA ARG A 141 11.34 -14.39 -13.78
C ARG A 141 10.32 -15.11 -14.67
N PRO A 142 10.75 -15.76 -15.76
CA PRO A 142 9.87 -16.61 -16.57
C PRO A 142 9.36 -17.86 -15.82
N GLU A 143 9.95 -18.21 -14.67
CA GLU A 143 9.68 -19.46 -13.92
C GLU A 143 9.32 -19.25 -12.42
N GLY A 144 8.98 -18.03 -12.01
CA GLY A 144 8.52 -17.75 -10.63
C GLY A 144 7.02 -18.03 -10.46
N PRO A 145 6.49 -18.18 -9.21
CA PRO A 145 5.05 -18.20 -8.99
C PRO A 145 4.49 -16.94 -9.65
N GLY A 146 3.41 -17.10 -10.40
CA GLY A 146 2.87 -16.04 -11.23
C GLY A 146 2.62 -14.75 -10.44
N THR A 147 2.19 -13.71 -11.14
CA THR A 147 1.62 -12.50 -10.50
C THR A 147 0.53 -12.84 -9.47
N ASN A 148 -0.01 -14.06 -9.49
CA ASN A 148 -0.98 -14.57 -8.53
C ASN A 148 -0.35 -15.44 -7.45
N GLY A 149 -0.72 -15.20 -6.19
CA GLY A 149 -0.41 -16.10 -5.09
C GLY A 149 -0.36 -15.45 -3.72
N ASP A 150 -0.29 -16.32 -2.72
CA ASP A 150 -0.06 -15.94 -1.34
C ASP A 150 1.40 -15.52 -1.15
N ARG A 151 1.61 -14.44 -0.40
CA ARG A 151 2.90 -13.80 -0.17
C ARG A 151 3.03 -13.45 1.30
N ARG A 152 4.17 -13.79 1.87
CA ARG A 152 4.55 -13.38 3.22
C ARG A 152 5.57 -12.25 3.11
N LEU A 153 5.13 -11.03 3.40
CA LEU A 153 5.96 -9.84 3.27
C LEU A 153 6.65 -9.56 4.61
N ASN A 154 7.97 -9.73 4.68
CA ASN A 154 8.72 -9.41 5.88
C ASN A 154 8.70 -7.90 6.16
N LEU A 155 8.59 -7.52 7.42
CA LEU A 155 8.63 -6.11 7.82
C LEU A 155 10.08 -5.68 8.04
N HIS A 156 10.51 -4.62 7.35
CA HIS A 156 11.83 -4.03 7.49
C HIS A 156 11.81 -2.85 8.47
N ARG A 157 12.92 -2.64 9.17
CA ARG A 157 13.11 -1.51 10.08
C ARG A 157 13.27 -0.20 9.31
N GLY A 158 12.79 0.88 9.92
CA GLY A 158 12.91 2.24 9.39
C GLY A 158 11.64 2.72 8.71
N SER A 159 11.80 3.74 7.87
CA SER A 159 10.72 4.38 7.12
C SER A 159 10.90 4.11 5.62
N PRO A 160 9.81 4.06 4.82
CA PRO A 160 9.87 4.02 3.36
C PRO A 160 10.78 5.09 2.74
N ARG A 161 10.97 6.23 3.42
CA ARG A 161 11.91 7.28 2.99
C ARG A 161 13.34 6.78 2.84
N GLY A 162 13.72 5.71 3.54
CA GLY A 162 15.02 5.05 3.37
C GLY A 162 15.26 4.56 1.94
N LEU A 163 14.21 4.23 1.18
CA LEU A 163 14.30 3.82 -0.23
C LEU A 163 14.83 4.91 -1.16
N LEU A 164 14.81 6.17 -0.72
CA LEU A 164 15.38 7.32 -1.43
C LEU A 164 16.90 7.42 -1.26
N HIS A 165 17.50 6.59 -0.39
CA HIS A 165 18.94 6.63 -0.18
C HIS A 165 19.68 6.16 -1.44
N PRO A 166 20.69 6.90 -1.94
CA PRO A 166 21.37 6.56 -3.19
C PRO A 166 21.98 5.15 -3.24
N SER A 167 22.39 4.59 -2.09
CA SER A 167 22.94 3.23 -2.03
C SER A 167 21.92 2.13 -2.35
N LEU A 168 20.63 2.45 -2.35
CA LEU A 168 19.56 1.52 -2.69
C LEU A 168 19.09 1.66 -4.15
N LYS A 169 19.65 2.62 -4.89
CA LYS A 169 19.29 2.87 -6.28
C LYS A 169 19.64 1.65 -7.14
N ASP A 170 18.71 1.24 -7.98
CA ASP A 170 18.85 0.08 -8.87
C ASP A 170 19.14 -1.27 -8.16
N SER A 171 19.04 -1.33 -6.83
CA SER A 171 19.25 -2.58 -6.09
C SER A 171 18.10 -3.56 -6.34
N VAL A 172 18.44 -4.72 -6.91
CA VAL A 172 17.50 -5.83 -7.08
C VAL A 172 17.28 -6.63 -5.81
N ASP A 173 18.12 -6.43 -4.78
CA ASP A 173 18.11 -7.21 -3.55
C ASP A 173 18.01 -6.32 -2.32
N TYR A 174 16.78 -5.90 -2.03
CA TYR A 174 16.47 -5.20 -0.79
C TYR A 174 16.63 -6.08 0.45
N GLY A 175 16.58 -7.41 0.31
CA GLY A 175 16.68 -8.34 1.44
C GLY A 175 18.01 -8.23 2.17
N ASN A 176 19.10 -7.99 1.43
CA ASN A 176 20.43 -7.84 1.98
C ASN A 176 20.74 -6.43 2.51
N LEU A 177 20.01 -5.41 2.05
CA LEU A 177 20.27 -4.01 2.40
C LEU A 177 19.32 -3.49 3.49
N LEU A 178 18.12 -4.04 3.57
CA LEU A 178 17.11 -3.65 4.54
C LEU A 178 17.06 -4.63 5.71
N LYS A 179 17.25 -4.12 6.92
CA LYS A 179 17.19 -4.93 8.13
C LYS A 179 15.76 -5.41 8.43
N VAL A 180 15.53 -6.71 8.32
CA VAL A 180 14.26 -7.36 8.69
C VAL A 180 14.02 -7.26 10.21
N ILE A 181 12.76 -7.16 10.62
CA ILE A 181 12.30 -7.30 11.99
C ILE A 181 11.96 -8.77 12.22
N ASP A 182 12.73 -9.44 13.07
CA ASP A 182 12.60 -10.89 13.28
C ASP A 182 11.17 -11.30 13.66
N GLY A 183 10.64 -12.28 12.94
CA GLY A 183 9.29 -12.81 13.10
C GLY A 183 8.16 -11.88 12.63
N ALA A 184 8.44 -10.63 12.24
CA ALA A 184 7.41 -9.68 11.81
C ALA A 184 7.13 -9.79 10.30
N HIS A 185 5.88 -10.05 9.95
CA HIS A 185 5.46 -10.23 8.56
C HIS A 185 3.98 -9.94 8.33
N LEU A 186 3.66 -9.50 7.12
CA LEU A 186 2.31 -9.25 6.62
C LEU A 186 1.91 -10.34 5.64
N ASP A 187 0.78 -10.98 5.88
CA ASP A 187 0.17 -11.95 4.97
C ASP A 187 -0.60 -11.20 3.89
N CYS A 188 -0.14 -11.33 2.64
CA CYS A 188 -0.66 -10.67 1.46
C CYS A 188 -1.07 -11.70 0.41
N VAL A 189 -2.16 -11.46 -0.31
CA VAL A 189 -2.53 -12.23 -1.51
C VAL A 189 -2.58 -11.28 -2.68
N MET A 190 -1.82 -11.58 -3.73
CA MET A 190 -1.86 -10.82 -4.98
C MET A 190 -2.59 -11.62 -6.04
N LYS A 191 -3.50 -10.98 -6.77
CA LYS A 191 -4.19 -11.56 -7.92
C LYS A 191 -4.26 -10.54 -9.05
N THR A 192 -4.10 -11.01 -10.27
CA THR A 192 -4.49 -10.28 -11.47
C THR A 192 -6.01 -10.22 -11.50
N HIS A 193 -6.53 -9.08 -11.94
CA HIS A 193 -7.95 -8.82 -11.96
C HIS A 193 -8.37 -8.28 -13.34
N PRO A 194 -8.45 -9.13 -14.37
CA PRO A 194 -8.74 -8.70 -15.74
C PRO A 194 -10.07 -7.96 -15.87
N SER A 195 -11.07 -8.29 -15.05
CA SER A 195 -12.37 -7.58 -15.01
C SER A 195 -12.25 -6.11 -14.58
N LEU A 196 -11.12 -5.70 -14.00
CA LEU A 196 -10.86 -4.29 -13.73
C LEU A 196 -10.63 -3.51 -15.03
N ASN A 197 -10.15 -4.18 -16.09
CA ASN A 197 -9.87 -3.56 -17.38
C ASN A 197 -11.14 -2.98 -18.05
N SER A 198 -12.33 -3.55 -17.78
CA SER A 198 -13.60 -2.98 -18.25
C SER A 198 -14.04 -1.75 -17.45
N ALA A 199 -13.52 -1.57 -16.22
CA ALA A 199 -13.89 -0.50 -15.31
C ALA A 199 -12.78 0.58 -15.15
N VAL A 200 -11.73 0.56 -15.98
CA VAL A 200 -10.59 1.51 -15.87
C VAL A 200 -11.00 2.96 -16.00
N HIS A 201 -12.09 3.24 -16.71
CA HIS A 201 -12.63 4.59 -16.85
C HIS A 201 -13.25 5.14 -15.55
N LEU A 202 -13.50 4.27 -14.56
CA LEU A 202 -14.04 4.62 -13.25
C LEU A 202 -12.96 4.73 -12.17
N LEU A 203 -11.76 4.21 -12.44
CA LEU A 203 -10.68 4.14 -11.46
C LEU A 203 -9.52 5.03 -11.89
N PRO A 204 -9.01 5.89 -11.00
CA PRO A 204 -7.83 6.66 -11.30
C PRO A 204 -6.63 5.73 -11.49
N GLU A 205 -5.91 5.92 -12.59
CA GLU A 205 -4.69 5.17 -12.86
C GLU A 205 -3.65 5.42 -11.74
N HIS A 206 -2.92 4.37 -11.34
CA HIS A 206 -1.91 4.43 -10.27
C HIS A 206 -2.47 4.82 -8.89
N ALA A 207 -3.78 4.77 -8.71
CA ALA A 207 -4.41 4.88 -7.40
C ALA A 207 -4.71 3.48 -6.84
N LEU A 208 -4.46 3.32 -5.55
CA LEU A 208 -4.93 2.18 -4.76
C LEU A 208 -6.29 2.55 -4.20
N VAL A 209 -7.30 1.72 -4.46
CA VAL A 209 -8.68 1.94 -4.03
C VAL A 209 -9.20 0.74 -3.26
N SER A 210 -9.89 0.97 -2.14
CA SER A 210 -10.63 -0.03 -1.38
C SER A 210 -12.13 0.02 -1.73
N GLY A 211 -12.88 -1.01 -1.35
CA GLY A 211 -14.34 -1.02 -1.50
C GLY A 211 -15.07 0.10 -0.74
N GLU A 212 -14.44 0.62 0.32
CA GLU A 212 -14.97 1.71 1.14
C GLU A 212 -14.57 3.12 0.64
N ASP A 213 -13.73 3.21 -0.39
CA ASP A 213 -13.28 4.50 -0.91
C ASP A 213 -14.38 5.16 -1.74
N ASN A 214 -14.71 6.41 -1.39
CA ASN A 214 -15.60 7.25 -2.19
C ASN A 214 -14.89 7.66 -3.49
N LEU A 215 -15.31 7.07 -4.60
CA LEU A 215 -14.83 7.43 -5.93
C LEU A 215 -15.68 8.60 -6.48
N PRO A 216 -15.08 9.77 -6.79
CA PRO A 216 -15.82 10.91 -7.32
C PRO A 216 -16.61 10.53 -8.58
N GLY A 217 -17.90 10.85 -8.60
CA GLY A 217 -18.79 10.55 -9.72
C GLY A 217 -19.49 9.18 -9.63
N LEU A 218 -19.14 8.33 -8.66
CA LEU A 218 -19.91 7.14 -8.29
C LEU A 218 -20.81 7.45 -7.09
N ILE A 219 -22.02 6.89 -7.11
CA ILE A 219 -22.92 6.96 -5.97
C ILE A 219 -22.37 6.02 -4.89
N PRO A 220 -22.20 6.47 -3.64
CA PRO A 220 -21.78 5.61 -2.54
C PRO A 220 -22.71 4.39 -2.45
N SER A 221 -22.13 3.21 -2.19
CA SER A 221 -22.93 2.00 -1.97
C SER A 221 -23.93 2.23 -0.81
N PRO A 222 -25.21 1.87 -0.95
CA PRO A 222 -26.20 1.99 0.13
C PRO A 222 -25.89 1.13 1.38
N ALA A 223 -24.89 0.26 1.32
CA ALA A 223 -24.58 -0.78 2.31
C ALA A 223 -23.92 -0.25 3.61
N GLY A 224 -24.27 0.97 4.03
CA GLY A 224 -24.03 1.46 5.40
C GLY A 224 -25.13 1.05 6.39
N GLU A 225 -26.21 0.41 5.92
CA GLU A 225 -27.25 -0.15 6.80
C GLU A 225 -27.18 -1.69 6.79
N LEU A 226 -26.97 -2.21 7.99
CA LEU A 226 -27.07 -3.60 8.41
C LEU A 226 -28.12 -4.37 7.60
N PHE A 227 -27.68 -5.34 6.79
CA PHE A 227 -28.58 -6.35 6.24
C PHE A 227 -29.18 -7.15 7.41
N THR A 228 -30.38 -6.76 7.84
CA THR A 228 -31.27 -7.66 8.59
C THR A 228 -32.01 -8.49 7.54
N SER A 229 -31.75 -9.80 7.60
CA SER A 229 -32.42 -10.82 6.83
C SER A 229 -33.93 -10.82 7.07
N GLY A 230 -34.70 -10.86 5.98
CA GLY A 230 -36.07 -11.39 5.94
C GLY A 230 -36.06 -12.71 5.19
#